data_AF-A0A221V1Y4-F1
#
_entry.id   AF-A0A221V1Y4-F1
#
_cell.length_a   1.000
_cell.length_b   1.000
_cell.length_c   1.000
_cell.angle_alpha   90.00
_cell.angle_beta   90.00
_cell.angle_gamma   90.00
#
_symmetry.space_group_name_H-M   'P 1'
#
loop_
_entity.id
_entity.type
_entity.pdbx_description
1 polymer ?
#
loop_
_entity_poly.entity_id
_entity_poly.type
_entity_poly.pdbx_seq_one_letter_code
_entity_poly.pdbx_strand_id
1 'polypeptide(L)' 'MELKEKQISYTATNTYCALNILSEKTKNVWIVFHGIGFLSRYFIKYFNELPKEENYINVSSI' A
#
# COMPACT_ATOMS: atom_id res chain seq x y z
N MET A 1 30.54 -14.12 -16.34
CA MET A 1 30.23 -12.72 -16.02
C MET A 1 29.82 -12.69 -14.57
N GLU A 2 30.60 -12.04 -13.71
CA GLU A 2 30.35 -12.00 -12.26
C GLU A 2 29.20 -11.04 -11.95
N LEU A 3 28.21 -11.50 -11.19
CA LEU A 3 27.13 -10.67 -10.67
C LEU A 3 27.71 -9.74 -9.59
N LYS A 4 27.69 -8.43 -9.84
CA LYS A 4 28.04 -7.42 -8.83
C LYS A 4 26.78 -6.83 -8.26
N GLU A 5 26.58 -7.02 -6.96
CA GLU A 5 25.56 -6.32 -6.19
C GLU A 5 25.91 -4.83 -6.10
N LYS A 6 24.92 -3.97 -6.32
CA LYS A 6 25.06 -2.52 -6.23
C LYS A 6 23.88 -1.97 -5.45
N GLN A 7 24.16 -1.09 -4.49
CA GLN A 7 23.14 -0.41 -3.69
C GLN A 7 22.89 1.00 -4.24
N ILE A 8 21.64 1.44 -4.21
CA ILE A 8 21.24 2.81 -4.53
C ILE A 8 20.35 3.37 -3.42
N SER A 9 20.54 4.65 -3.09
CA SER A 9 19.73 5.38 -2.12
C SER A 9 19.06 6.55 -2.82
N TYR A 10 17.76 6.73 -2.57
CA TYR A 10 16.99 7.85 -3.10
C TYR A 10 15.90 8.27 -2.12
N THR A 11 15.43 9.51 -2.24
CA THR A 11 14.28 10.05 -1.52
C THR A 11 13.14 10.23 -2.50
N ALA A 12 11.94 9.77 -2.16
CA ALA A 12 10.77 9.88 -3.01
C ALA A 12 9.54 10.32 -2.21
N THR A 13 8.61 10.99 -2.90
CA THR A 13 7.27 11.35 -2.40
C THR A 13 6.25 10.69 -3.31
N ASN A 14 5.50 9.72 -2.77
CA ASN A 14 4.53 8.95 -3.54
C ASN A 14 3.09 9.28 -3.13
N THR A 15 2.17 9.14 -4.07
CA THR A 15 0.74 9.19 -3.81
C THR A 15 0.24 7.83 -3.32
N TYR A 16 -0.67 7.84 -2.35
CA TYR A 16 -1.34 6.63 -1.87
C TYR A 16 -2.86 6.74 -2.05
N CYS A 17 -3.54 5.60 -2.02
CA CYS A 17 -5.00 5.49 -1.94
C CYS A 17 -5.39 4.97 -0.56
N ALA A 18 -6.47 5.52 0.01
CA ALA A 18 -7.06 5.05 1.27
C ALA A 18 -8.40 4.36 1.01
N LEU A 19 -8.68 3.30 1.77
CA LEU A 19 -9.95 2.57 1.78
C LEU A 19 -10.46 2.47 3.21
N ASN A 20 -11.78 2.67 3.36
CA ASN A 20 -12.53 2.79 4.60
C ASN A 20 -12.17 4.06 5.41
N ILE A 21 -12.86 4.26 6.53
CA ILE A 21 -12.73 5.45 7.39
C ILE A 21 -12.04 5.04 8.68
N LEU A 22 -10.99 5.77 9.05
CA LEU A 22 -10.33 5.61 10.34
C LEU A 22 -11.27 6.13 11.44
N SER A 23 -11.64 5.26 12.38
CA SER A 23 -12.55 5.58 13.48
C SER A 23 -12.17 4.81 14.74
N GLU A 24 -12.89 5.07 15.85
CA GLU A 24 -12.70 4.35 17.12
C GLU A 24 -12.97 2.84 17.02
N LYS A 25 -13.72 2.41 16.01
CA LYS A 25 -14.00 0.98 15.74
C LYS A 25 -12.87 0.29 14.96
N THR A 26 -11.94 1.06 14.40
CA THR A 26 -10.82 0.51 13.62
C THR A 26 -9.90 -0.30 14.54
N LYS A 27 -9.70 -1.56 14.19
CA LYS A 27 -8.81 -2.48 14.91
C LYS A 27 -7.46 -2.62 14.21
N ASN A 28 -7.46 -2.56 12.88
CA ASN A 28 -6.27 -2.78 12.06
C ASN A 28 -6.03 -1.62 11.09
N VAL A 29 -4.76 -1.22 10.97
CA VAL A 29 -4.28 -0.26 9.97
C VAL A 29 -3.28 -0.97 9.06
N TRP A 30 -3.56 -1.01 7.77
CA TRP A 30 -2.72 -1.67 6.78
C TRP A 30 -1.97 -0.64 5.93
N ILE A 31 -0.66 -0.79 5.84
CA ILE A 31 0.18 -0.02 4.92
C ILE A 31 0.74 -1.00 3.89
N VAL A 32 0.31 -0.83 2.63
CA VAL A 32 0.59 -1.78 1.56
C VAL A 32 1.38 -1.10 0.47
N PHE A 33 2.45 -1.76 0.03
CA PHE A 33 3.31 -1.34 -1.05
C PHE A 33 3.26 -2.37 -2.18
N HIS A 34 2.84 -1.95 -3.36
CA HIS A 34 2.88 -2.80 -4.55
C HIS A 34 3.95 -2.32 -5.53
N GLY A 35 4.43 -3.23 -6.38
CA GLY A 35 5.42 -2.92 -7.40
C GLY A 35 4.87 -2.09 -8.57
N ILE A 36 5.79 -1.71 -9.45
CA ILE A 36 5.56 -0.94 -10.67
C ILE A 36 4.66 -1.72 -11.65
N GLY A 37 3.73 -1.03 -12.31
CA GLY A 37 2.90 -1.60 -13.39
C GLY A 37 1.45 -1.92 -13.00
N PHE A 38 1.08 -1.72 -11.74
CA PHE A 38 -0.31 -1.85 -11.29
C PHE A 38 -0.73 -0.61 -10.52
N LEU A 39 -1.91 -0.05 -10.80
CA LEU A 39 -2.31 1.23 -10.19
C LEU A 39 -2.96 0.98 -8.82
N SER A 40 -2.57 1.76 -7.80
CA SER A 40 -3.01 1.56 -6.41
C SER A 40 -4.54 1.51 -6.25
N ARG A 41 -5.28 2.28 -7.07
CA ARG A 41 -6.76 2.28 -7.11
C ARG A 41 -7.39 0.95 -7.52
N TYR A 42 -6.67 0.09 -8.25
CA TYR A 42 -7.15 -1.24 -8.61
C TYR A 42 -6.73 -2.27 -7.56
N PHE A 43 -5.51 -2.15 -7.03
CA PHE A 43 -5.00 -3.05 -5.99
C PHE A 43 -5.81 -2.97 -4.70
N ILE A 44 -6.20 -1.77 -4.30
CA ILE A 44 -6.94 -1.56 -3.06
C ILE A 44 -8.29 -2.29 -3.03
N LYS A 45 -8.85 -2.65 -4.20
CA LYS A 45 -10.12 -3.39 -4.30
C LYS A 45 -10.03 -4.83 -3.79
N TYR A 46 -8.84 -5.42 -3.72
CA TYR A 46 -8.65 -6.77 -3.14
C TYR A 46 -8.97 -6.81 -1.65
N PHE A 47 -9.01 -5.66 -0.97
CA PHE A 47 -9.31 -5.56 0.45
C PHE A 47 -10.80 -5.32 0.75
N ASN A 48 -11.67 -5.30 -0.27
CA ASN A 48 -13.11 -5.04 -0.09
C ASN A 48 -13.84 -6.13 0.71
N GLU A 49 -13.26 -7.33 0.82
CA GLU A 49 -13.81 -8.44 1.60
C GLU A 49 -13.54 -8.30 3.11
N LEU A 50 -12.65 -7.39 3.51
CA LEU A 50 -12.38 -7.14 4.93
C LEU A 50 -13.52 -6.32 5.56
N PRO A 51 -13.85 -6.58 6.86
CA PRO A 51 -14.83 -5.78 7.59
C PRO A 51 -14.46 -4.28 7.58
N LYS A 52 -15.30 -3.46 6.95
CA LYS A 52 -14.99 -2.05 6.64
C LYS A 52 -14.80 -1.18 7.89
N GLU A 53 -15.57 -1.42 8.95
CA GLU A 53 -15.46 -0.62 10.18
C GLU A 53 -14.20 -0.95 10.98
N GLU A 54 -13.66 -2.15 10.82
CA GLU A 54 -12.52 -2.64 11.61
C GLU A 54 -11.17 -2.45 10.93
N ASN A 55 -11.14 -2.18 9.62
CA ASN A 55 -9.92 -2.15 8.82
C ASN A 55 -9.79 -0.85 8.03
N TYR A 56 -8.73 -0.09 8.29
CA TYR A 56 -8.33 1.07 7.49
C TYR A 56 -7.10 0.70 6.64
N ILE A 57 -7.16 0.92 5.33
CA ILE A 57 -6.12 0.43 4.41
C ILE A 57 -5.56 1.56 3.56
N ASN A 58 -4.24 1.69 3.55
CA ASN A 58 -3.49 2.58 2.68
C ASN A 58 -2.65 1.76 1.69
N VAL A 59 -2.72 2.10 0.41
CA VAL A 59 -1.96 1.43 -0.66
C VAL A 59 -1.15 2.45 -1.45
N SER A 60 0.16 2.24 -1.54
CA SER A 60 1.09 3.05 -2.35
C SER A 60 1.87 2.17 -3.32
N SER A 61 2.38 2.78 -4.38
CA SER A 61 3.39 2.17 -5.26
C SER A 61 4.80 2.40 -4.66
N ILE A 62 5.74 1.48 -4.93
CA ILE A 62 7.19 1.64 -4.73
C ILE A 62 7.97 1.57 -6.03
#